data_AF-A0A1R1BKX7-F1
#
_entry.id   AF-A0A1R1BKX7-F1
#
_cell.length_a   1.000
_cell.length_b   1.000
_cell.length_c   1.000
_cell.angle_alpha   90.00
_cell.angle_beta   90.00
_cell.angle_gamma   90.00
#
_symmetry.space_group_name_H-M   'P 1'
#
loop_
_entity.id
_entity.type
_entity.pdbx_description
1 polymer ?
#
loop_
_entity_poly.entity_id
_entity_poly.type
_entity_poly.pdbx_seq_one_letter_code
_entity_poly.pdbx_strand_id
1 'polypeptide(L)'
;MIVFITVKSLGKKNTVLDKKEWQLSGVPESLRSLLVDVVTTNVRQFNDREAGVTLVPYLTQGEIDVQSRTGKVGFGAIYNEQKANLEEAVKTAISAYEDGLYKVFINGVEIELLDEPLVVQERDDIALIRFTMLAGRLW
;
A
#
# COMPACT_ATOMS: atom_id res chain seq x y z
N MET A 1 5.92 4.23 -16.51
CA MET A 1 4.77 3.56 -17.17
C MET A 1 3.53 3.70 -16.29
N ILE A 2 2.32 3.64 -16.84
CA ILE A 2 1.09 3.76 -16.05
C ILE A 2 0.55 2.37 -15.74
N VAL A 3 0.22 2.11 -14.48
CA VAL A 3 -0.46 0.90 -14.00
C VAL A 3 -1.65 1.32 -13.15
N PHE A 4 -2.54 0.39 -12.85
CA PHE A 4 -3.63 0.63 -11.91
C PHE A 4 -3.35 -0.08 -10.60
N ILE A 5 -3.41 0.65 -9.49
CA ILE A 5 -3.23 0.11 -8.15
C ILE A 5 -4.56 0.10 -7.41
N THR A 6 -4.95 -1.07 -6.91
CA THR A 6 -6.12 -1.27 -6.06
C THR A 6 -5.64 -1.73 -4.69
N VAL A 7 -6.17 -1.13 -3.62
CA VAL A 7 -5.85 -1.57 -2.24
C VAL A 7 -7.12 -2.07 -1.57
N LYS A 8 -7.08 -3.30 -1.06
CA LYS A 8 -8.18 -3.95 -0.35
C LYS A 8 -7.70 -4.41 1.03
N SER A 9 -8.61 -4.43 2.00
CA SER A 9 -8.36 -5.03 3.31
C SER A 9 -9.45 -6.06 3.59
N LEU A 10 -9.02 -7.27 3.98
CA LEU A 10 -9.91 -8.35 4.37
C LEU A 10 -10.25 -8.19 5.86
N GLY A 11 -11.26 -7.39 6.17
CA GLY A 11 -11.74 -7.20 7.55
C GLY A 11 -12.75 -6.07 7.74
N LYS A 12 -12.64 -4.98 6.98
CA LYS A 12 -13.66 -3.92 6.93
C LYS A 12 -14.53 -4.14 5.68
N LYS A 13 -15.85 -3.96 5.80
CA LYS A 13 -16.87 -4.16 4.74
C LYS A 13 -16.72 -3.24 3.51
N ASN A 14 -15.70 -2.40 3.46
CA ASN A 14 -15.52 -1.36 2.45
C ASN A 14 -14.18 -1.55 1.73
N THR A 15 -14.21 -1.54 0.40
CA THR A 15 -13.01 -1.33 -0.44
C THR A 15 -12.29 -0.09 0.07
N VAL A 16 -10.98 -0.23 0.32
CA VAL A 16 -10.16 0.84 0.89
C VAL A 16 -9.75 1.85 -0.20
N LEU A 17 -9.55 1.37 -1.43
CA LEU A 17 -9.28 2.18 -2.61
C LEU A 17 -9.79 1.50 -3.87
N ASP A 18 -10.84 2.07 -4.49
CA ASP A 18 -11.35 1.63 -5.80
C ASP A 18 -10.41 2.15 -6.91
N LYS A 19 -9.36 1.37 -7.22
CA LYS A 19 -8.49 1.47 -8.41
C LYS A 19 -7.99 2.88 -8.79
N LYS A 20 -6.72 3.17 -8.47
CA LYS A 20 -6.05 4.45 -8.79
C LYS A 20 -5.00 4.26 -9.88
N GLU A 21 -4.95 5.19 -10.82
CA GLU A 21 -3.84 5.28 -11.78
C GLU A 21 -2.55 5.63 -11.03
N TRP A 22 -1.52 4.85 -11.30
CA TRP A 22 -0.21 5.02 -10.68
C TRP A 22 0.87 5.09 -11.75
N GLN A 23 1.71 6.11 -11.65
CA GLN A 23 2.84 6.28 -12.52
C GLN A 23 4.07 5.66 -11.86
N LEU A 24 4.56 4.56 -12.43
CA LEU A 24 5.84 3.95 -12.05
C LEU A 24 6.99 4.72 -12.72
N SER A 25 8.06 4.90 -11.97
CA SER A 25 9.29 5.57 -12.37
C SER A 25 10.09 4.76 -13.41
N GLY A 26 9.90 3.43 -13.43
CA GLY A 26 10.54 2.51 -14.37
C GLY A 26 9.71 1.24 -14.58
N VAL A 27 10.24 0.31 -15.38
CA VAL A 27 9.68 -1.05 -15.48
C VAL A 27 10.27 -1.87 -14.33
N PRO A 28 9.46 -2.31 -13.35
CA PRO A 28 9.97 -3.12 -12.25
C PRO A 28 10.35 -4.51 -12.77
N GLU A 29 11.56 -4.97 -12.43
CA GLU A 29 12.07 -6.29 -12.81
C GLU A 29 11.66 -7.38 -11.81
N SER A 30 11.19 -6.97 -10.63
CA SER A 30 10.77 -7.86 -9.54
C SER A 30 9.72 -7.19 -8.66
N LEU A 31 9.00 -7.98 -7.85
CA LEU A 31 8.05 -7.44 -6.88
C LEU A 31 8.73 -6.49 -5.88
N ARG A 32 9.97 -6.79 -5.46
CA ARG A 32 10.76 -5.89 -4.61
C ARG A 32 10.91 -4.52 -5.25
N SER A 33 11.32 -4.46 -6.52
CA SER A 33 11.50 -3.19 -7.23
C SER A 33 10.20 -2.40 -7.39
N LEU A 34 9.09 -3.10 -7.63
CA LEU A 34 7.75 -2.51 -7.68
C LEU A 34 7.37 -1.90 -6.33
N LEU A 35 7.54 -2.64 -5.22
CA LEU A 35 7.23 -2.14 -3.88
C LEU A 35 8.10 -0.94 -3.51
N VAL A 36 9.39 -0.97 -3.83
CA VAL A 36 10.30 0.16 -3.62
C VAL A 36 9.82 1.41 -4.35
N ASP A 37 9.48 1.30 -5.64
CA ASP A 37 9.03 2.46 -6.43
C ASP A 37 7.69 3.03 -5.92
N VAL A 38 6.73 2.14 -5.62
CA VAL A 38 5.43 2.53 -5.07
C VAL A 38 5.61 3.23 -3.72
N VAL A 39 6.37 2.66 -2.79
CA VAL A 39 6.60 3.25 -1.47
C VAL A 39 7.38 4.56 -1.59
N THR A 40 8.39 4.63 -2.46
CA THR A 40 9.21 5.83 -2.66
C THR A 40 8.37 7.00 -3.15
N THR A 41 7.61 6.76 -4.21
CA THR A 41 6.70 7.75 -4.77
C THR A 41 5.65 8.17 -3.74
N ASN A 42 5.20 7.24 -2.90
CA ASN A 42 4.20 7.54 -1.89
C ASN A 42 4.73 8.36 -0.69
N VAL A 43 5.91 8.01 -0.17
CA VAL A 43 6.59 8.76 0.89
C VAL A 43 6.88 10.18 0.43
N ARG A 44 7.27 10.35 -0.84
CA ARG A 44 7.47 11.66 -1.45
C ARG A 44 6.18 12.47 -1.47
N GLN A 45 5.09 11.92 -2.04
CA GLN A 45 3.78 12.58 -2.08
C GLN A 45 3.27 12.96 -0.67
N PHE A 46 3.47 12.08 0.31
CA PHE A 46 3.13 12.33 1.71
C PHE A 46 3.93 13.49 2.31
N ASN A 47 5.25 13.48 2.13
CA ASN A 47 6.15 14.50 2.66
C ASN A 47 5.97 15.87 1.99
N ASP A 48 5.65 15.88 0.69
CA ASP A 48 5.36 17.08 -0.10
C ASP A 48 3.95 17.64 0.16
N ARG A 49 3.14 16.96 1.00
CA ARG A 49 1.73 17.32 1.32
C ARG A 49 0.88 17.50 0.06
N GLU A 50 1.18 16.76 -1.00
CA GLU A 50 0.35 16.76 -2.19
C GLU A 50 -1.05 16.23 -1.83
N ALA A 51 -2.09 16.96 -2.23
CA ALA A 51 -3.49 16.62 -1.97
C ALA A 51 -3.94 15.41 -2.84
N GLY A 52 -3.35 14.25 -2.58
CA GLY A 52 -3.65 12.99 -3.25
C GLY A 52 -3.77 11.86 -2.23
N VAL A 53 -4.53 10.81 -2.58
CA VAL A 53 -4.68 9.63 -1.72
C VAL A 53 -3.33 8.95 -1.52
N THR A 54 -2.79 9.07 -0.30
CA THR A 54 -1.54 8.45 0.14
C THR A 54 -1.77 6.94 0.39
N LEU A 55 -0.91 6.09 -0.18
CA LEU A 55 -0.91 4.63 -0.02
C LEU A 55 -0.13 4.18 1.24
N VAL A 56 0.69 5.06 1.84
CA VAL A 56 1.50 4.82 3.05
C VAL A 56 0.69 4.20 4.20
N PRO A 57 -0.53 4.67 4.57
CA PRO A 57 -1.36 4.06 5.61
C PRO A 57 -1.57 2.54 5.49
N TYR A 58 -1.43 2.03 4.27
CA TYR A 58 -1.76 0.65 3.94
C TYR A 58 -0.54 -0.25 3.82
N LEU A 59 0.63 0.33 3.57
CA LEU A 59 1.90 -0.37 3.40
C LEU A 59 2.77 -0.37 4.66
N THR A 60 2.62 0.63 5.53
CA THR A 60 3.31 0.67 6.82
C THR A 60 2.38 0.22 7.94
N GLN A 61 2.93 -0.39 9.01
CA GLN A 61 2.15 -0.89 10.15
C GLN A 61 1.33 0.19 10.88
N GLY A 62 1.51 1.48 10.55
CA GLY A 62 0.74 2.57 11.12
C GLY A 62 -0.69 2.56 10.59
N GLU A 63 -1.65 2.18 11.44
CA GLU A 63 -3.05 2.52 11.27
C GLU A 63 -3.20 4.05 11.15
N ILE A 64 -3.09 4.60 9.95
CA ILE A 64 -3.65 5.91 9.67
C ILE A 64 -5.09 5.64 9.26
N ASP A 65 -6.00 5.83 10.22
CA ASP A 65 -7.45 5.75 10.04
C ASP A 65 -7.88 6.82 9.02
N VAL A 66 -7.81 6.49 7.73
CA VAL A 66 -8.36 7.35 6.68
C VAL A 66 -9.86 7.12 6.62
N GLN A 67 -10.58 7.78 7.53
CA GLN A 67 -12.01 8.01 7.39
C GLN A 67 -12.25 9.23 6.50
N SER A 68 -12.83 9.01 5.33
CA SER A 68 -13.54 10.08 4.62
C SER A 68 -14.61 9.47 3.73
N ARG A 69 -15.86 9.56 4.18
CA ARG A 69 -17.03 9.65 3.27
C ARG A 69 -18.34 10.11 3.89
N THR A 70 -18.43 10.37 5.19
CA THR A 70 -19.70 10.85 5.77
C THR A 70 -19.39 11.84 6.88
N GLY A 71 -19.80 13.10 6.69
CA GLY A 71 -19.51 14.25 7.54
C GLY A 71 -20.04 14.15 8.98
N LYS A 72 -19.50 13.23 9.76
CA LYS A 72 -19.59 13.15 11.21
C LYS A 72 -18.16 13.04 11.74
N VAL A 73 -17.68 14.17 12.24
CA VAL A 73 -16.42 14.31 12.98
C VAL A 73 -16.34 13.24 14.08
N GLY A 74 -15.32 12.39 13.99
CA GLY A 74 -15.04 11.33 14.93
C GLY A 74 -13.54 11.27 15.20
N PHE A 75 -13.13 11.97 16.26
CA PHE A 75 -11.97 11.72 17.11
C PHE A 75 -10.60 11.73 16.44
N GLY A 76 -9.92 12.87 16.61
CA GLY A 76 -8.55 13.04 16.18
C GLY A 76 -7.55 12.21 16.98
N ALA A 77 -6.35 12.11 16.42
CA ALA A 77 -5.11 12.11 17.18
C ALA A 77 -3.96 12.29 16.20
N ILE A 78 -3.20 13.37 16.40
CA ILE A 78 -1.80 13.49 16.00
C ILE A 78 -1.59 13.37 14.49
N TYR A 79 -1.74 14.50 13.80
CA TYR A 79 -0.88 14.76 12.65
C TYR A 79 0.55 14.51 13.13
N ASN A 80 1.14 13.38 12.78
CA ASN A 80 2.56 13.23 12.99
C ASN A 80 3.20 14.21 12.00
N GLU A 81 3.60 15.39 12.49
CA GLU A 81 4.34 16.40 11.73
C GLU A 81 5.72 15.88 11.28
N GLN A 82 6.06 14.64 11.67
CA GLN A 82 7.23 13.92 11.21
C GLN A 82 7.06 13.50 9.75
N LYS A 83 8.01 13.97 8.93
CA LYS A 83 8.26 13.44 7.59
C LYS A 83 8.47 11.92 7.69
N ALA A 84 7.81 11.17 6.82
CA ALA A 84 8.05 9.74 6.68
C ALA A 84 9.48 9.50 6.20
N ASN A 85 10.20 8.60 6.88
CA ASN A 85 11.51 8.15 6.46
C ASN A 85 11.37 7.14 5.32
N LEU A 86 12.00 7.42 4.19
CA LEU A 86 11.93 6.59 2.99
C LEU A 86 12.47 5.17 3.22
N GLU A 87 13.67 5.07 3.80
CA GLU A 87 14.35 3.79 4.01
C GLU A 87 13.57 2.90 4.98
N GLU A 88 13.05 3.50 6.05
CA GLU A 88 12.22 2.81 7.02
C GLU A 88 10.91 2.33 6.39
N ALA A 89 10.23 3.19 5.63
CA ALA A 89 8.98 2.82 4.96
C ALA A 89 9.16 1.68 3.95
N VAL A 90 10.23 1.71 3.15
CA VAL A 90 10.55 0.64 2.20
C VAL A 90 10.84 -0.66 2.94
N LYS A 91 11.65 -0.62 3.99
CA LYS A 91 11.97 -1.80 4.81
C LYS A 91 10.71 -2.39 5.42
N THR A 92 9.86 -1.57 6.03
CA THR A 92 8.59 -2.02 6.62
C THR A 92 7.67 -2.65 5.58
N ALA A 93 7.54 -2.06 4.39
CA ALA A 93 6.69 -2.62 3.34
C ALA A 93 7.19 -3.99 2.87
N ILE A 94 8.50 -4.17 2.71
CA ILE A 94 9.10 -5.45 2.32
C ILE A 94 8.89 -6.49 3.43
N SER A 95 9.24 -6.17 4.67
CA SER A 95 9.07 -7.10 5.80
C SER A 95 7.60 -7.48 6.01
N ALA A 96 6.67 -6.54 5.87
CA ALA A 96 5.24 -6.83 5.99
C ALA A 96 4.73 -7.80 4.90
N TYR A 97 5.34 -7.80 3.72
CA TYR A 97 5.04 -8.79 2.68
C TYR A 97 5.60 -10.16 3.04
N GLU A 98 6.87 -10.21 3.48
CA GLU A 98 7.53 -11.45 3.93
C GLU A 98 6.80 -12.08 5.13
N ASP A 99 6.28 -11.24 6.03
CA ASP A 99 5.46 -11.64 7.18
C ASP A 99 4.03 -12.06 6.80
N GLY A 100 3.65 -11.94 5.52
CA GLY A 100 2.32 -12.30 5.02
C GLY A 100 1.19 -11.37 5.48
N LEU A 101 1.52 -10.15 5.93
CA LEU A 101 0.51 -9.16 6.35
C LEU A 101 -0.30 -8.64 5.16
N TYR A 102 0.22 -8.74 3.95
CA TYR A 102 -0.51 -8.47 2.72
C TYR A 102 0.02 -9.33 1.57
N LYS A 103 -0.81 -9.53 0.55
CA LYS A 103 -0.45 -10.19 -0.71
C LYS A 103 -0.57 -9.23 -1.87
N VAL A 104 0.23 -9.47 -2.92
CA VAL A 104 0.21 -8.68 -4.15
C VAL A 104 -0.26 -9.56 -5.30
N PHE A 105 -1.20 -9.04 -6.08
CA PHE A 105 -1.70 -9.68 -7.29
C PHE A 105 -1.46 -8.77 -8.48
N ILE A 106 -1.09 -9.35 -9.62
CA ILE A 106 -1.00 -8.65 -10.90
C ILE A 106 -1.94 -9.35 -11.88
N ASN A 107 -2.91 -8.61 -12.43
CA ASN A 107 -3.97 -9.14 -13.29
C ASN A 107 -4.69 -10.37 -12.69
N GLY A 108 -4.81 -10.40 -11.36
CA GLY A 108 -5.43 -11.50 -10.61
C GLY A 108 -4.53 -12.70 -10.31
N VAL A 109 -3.26 -12.68 -10.75
CA VAL A 109 -2.25 -13.70 -10.42
C VAL A 109 -1.48 -13.26 -9.18
N GLU A 110 -1.42 -14.13 -8.17
CA GLU A 110 -0.63 -13.88 -6.97
C GLU A 110 0.86 -13.91 -7.29
N ILE A 111 1.60 -12.89 -6.84
CA ILE A 111 3.06 -12.88 -6.87
C ILE A 111 3.52 -13.26 -5.47
N GLU A 112 4.20 -14.41 -5.35
CA GLU A 112 4.62 -15.00 -4.07
C GLU A 112 6.10 -14.72 -3.71
N LEU A 113 6.93 -14.46 -4.71
CA LEU A 113 8.38 -14.28 -4.54
C LEU A 113 8.78 -12.84 -4.86
N LEU A 114 9.54 -12.24 -3.93
CA LEU A 114 9.98 -10.84 -4.03
C LEU A 114 10.95 -10.59 -5.18
N ASP A 115 11.83 -11.56 -5.44
CA ASP A 115 13.00 -11.41 -6.29
C ASP A 115 12.90 -12.23 -7.59
N GLU A 116 11.73 -12.81 -7.88
CA GLU A 116 11.51 -13.47 -9.17
C GLU A 116 11.32 -12.46 -10.32
N PRO A 117 11.71 -12.82 -11.55
CA PRO A 117 11.48 -12.01 -12.72
C PRO A 117 9.99 -11.66 -12.86
N LEU A 118 9.70 -10.37 -12.84
CA LEU A 118 8.37 -9.82 -12.96
C LEU A 118 8.25 -9.07 -14.28
N VAL A 119 7.22 -9.40 -15.07
CA VAL A 119 6.91 -8.66 -16.29
C VAL A 119 5.63 -7.86 -16.02
N VAL A 120 5.79 -6.55 -15.80
CA VAL A 120 4.67 -5.62 -15.67
C VAL A 120 4.49 -4.86 -16.98
N GLN A 121 3.27 -4.85 -17.49
CA GLN A 121 2.88 -4.13 -18.69
C GLN A 121 2.14 -2.84 -18.36
N GLU A 122 2.07 -1.95 -19.34
CA GLU A 122 1.28 -0.73 -19.19
C GLU A 122 -0.20 -1.10 -19.01
N ARG A 123 -0.87 -0.42 -18.08
CA ARG A 123 -2.28 -0.59 -17.72
C ARG A 123 -2.59 -1.91 -16.99
N ASP A 124 -1.59 -2.62 -16.52
CA ASP A 124 -1.79 -3.78 -15.63
C ASP A 124 -2.52 -3.39 -14.34
N ASP A 125 -3.34 -4.32 -13.85
CA ASP A 125 -4.05 -4.18 -12.58
C ASP A 125 -3.24 -4.83 -11.45
N ILE A 126 -2.76 -4.00 -10.53
CA ILE A 126 -2.00 -4.41 -9.36
C ILE A 126 -2.91 -4.29 -8.14
N ALA A 127 -3.17 -5.38 -7.44
CA ALA A 127 -3.97 -5.39 -6.23
C ALA A 127 -3.11 -5.73 -5.01
N LEU A 128 -3.12 -4.85 -4.01
CA LEU A 128 -2.51 -5.09 -2.71
C LEU A 128 -3.63 -5.41 -1.71
N ILE A 129 -3.63 -6.63 -1.20
CA ILE A 129 -4.67 -7.14 -0.32
C ILE A 129 -4.08 -7.37 1.06
N ARG A 130 -4.44 -6.49 2.01
CA ARG A 130 -4.03 -6.58 3.40
C ARG A 130 -4.86 -7.61 4.17
N PHE A 131 -4.18 -8.49 4.89
CA PHE A 131 -4.78 -9.40 5.84
C PHE A 131 -4.79 -8.75 7.22
N THR A 132 -5.94 -8.84 7.89
CA THR A 132 -6.03 -8.50 9.31
C THR A 132 -5.91 -9.80 10.09
N MET A 133 -4.83 -9.96 10.85
CA MET A 133 -4.71 -11.05 11.82
C MET A 133 -5.84 -10.90 12.85
N LEU A 134 -6.80 -11.82 12.83
CA LEU A 134 -7.80 -11.88 13.88
C LEU A 134 -7.13 -12.46 15.13
N ALA A 135 -6.83 -11.62 16.11
CA ALA A 135 -6.46 -12.11 17.44
C ALA A 135 -7.63 -12.97 17.95
N GLY A 136 -7.42 -14.29 18.03
CA GLY A 136 -8.37 -15.22 18.63
C GLY A 136 -8.69 -14.78 20.05
N ARG A 137 -9.96 -14.93 20.45
CA ARG A 137 -10.41 -14.63 21.82
C ARG A 137 -9.50 -15.35 22.82
N LEU A 138 -8.85 -14.60 23.70
CA LEU A 138 -8.35 -15.13 24.96
C LEU A 138 -9.56 -15.67 25.72
N TRP A 139 -9.56 -16.97 25.99
CA TRP A 139 -10.48 -17.65 26.90
C TRP A 139 -9.98 -17.52 28.34
#